data_AF-A0A7C5ZIT4-F1
#
_entry.id   AF-A0A7C5ZIT4-F1
#
_cell.length_a   1.000
_cell.length_b   1.000
_cell.length_c   1.000
_cell.angle_alpha   90.00
_cell.angle_beta   90.00
_cell.angle_gamma   90.00
#
_symmetry.space_group_name_H-M   'P 1'
#
loop_
_entity.id
_entity.type
_entity.pdbx_description
1 polymer ?
#
loop_
_entity_poly.entity_id
_entity_poly.type
_entity_poly.pdbx_seq_one_letter_code
_entity_poly.pdbx_strand_id
1 'polypeptide(L)'
;MAGRPSLRPAGEAAALCPRDHASMAIQRWRSRSLAPRHCESRLAPGSPTCTHHHRRREGPSMRYLGVVLGVFVLFVALAATASAEPQADPVKGKATWEKSLCARCHGAQGEGKFAGPRAGDTRTAAQWITQVRTPRANMPSFTAQQISDADITDMLDYMKTLPAVTGFTPPASTAKAGDPPGKALIFQKRCIACHGENGPVANFASTNRVPTTADVLKQLRAPKSNMPVFSDKQVSETEAAQIADFLAMQVKAPLPKSGEPVSLGLIAAVGALLLGSGFAIRKLT
;
A
#
# COMPACT_ATOMS: atom_id res chain seq x y z
N MET A 1 27.09 1.10 51.22
CA MET A 1 28.49 1.58 51.33
C MET A 1 29.11 1.54 49.96
N ALA A 2 29.66 2.68 49.54
CA ALA A 2 30.24 2.91 48.23
C ALA A 2 31.62 2.26 48.09
N GLY A 3 31.98 1.86 46.87
CA GLY A 3 33.35 1.43 46.53
C GLY A 3 33.56 1.42 45.02
N ARG A 4 34.12 2.50 44.48
CA ARG A 4 34.79 2.56 43.16
C ARG A 4 36.31 2.27 43.37
N PRO A 5 37.21 2.40 42.36
CA PRO A 5 37.47 1.52 41.21
C PRO A 5 38.99 1.17 41.08
N SER A 6 39.39 0.28 40.15
CA SER A 6 40.81 0.11 39.70
C SER A 6 40.82 -0.76 38.41
N LEU A 7 41.04 -0.21 37.21
CA LEU A 7 42.31 -0.01 36.46
C LEU A 7 42.94 -1.28 35.82
N ARG A 8 42.73 -1.40 34.48
CA ARG A 8 43.56 -1.83 33.31
C ARG A 8 44.92 -2.56 33.50
N PRO A 9 45.39 -3.43 32.57
CA PRO A 9 45.89 -3.10 31.18
C PRO A 9 45.36 -4.06 30.07
N ALA A 10 45.21 -3.70 28.78
CA ALA A 10 46.08 -3.22 27.68
C ALA A 10 46.77 -4.35 26.86
N GLY A 11 46.57 -4.31 25.54
CA GLY A 11 47.11 -5.22 24.48
C GLY A 11 45.97 -5.94 23.73
N GLU A 12 45.84 -5.99 22.41
CA GLU A 12 46.62 -5.49 21.28
C GLU A 12 45.73 -5.54 20.02
N ALA A 13 46.09 -4.78 18.99
CA ALA A 13 45.26 -4.46 17.83
C ALA A 13 45.13 -5.60 16.79
N ALA A 14 44.00 -5.61 16.08
CA ALA A 14 43.94 -6.00 14.67
C ALA A 14 42.74 -5.32 14.00
N ALA A 15 43.06 -4.33 13.16
CA ALA A 15 42.13 -3.65 12.27
C ALA A 15 41.82 -4.53 11.05
N LEU A 16 40.55 -4.55 10.59
CA LEU A 16 40.18 -4.87 9.21
C LEU A 16 38.80 -4.23 8.86
N CYS A 17 38.89 -3.30 7.91
CA CYS A 17 37.94 -2.54 7.06
C CYS A 17 36.41 -2.59 7.24
N PRO A 18 35.73 -1.41 7.23
CA PRO A 18 34.30 -1.28 6.91
C PRO A 18 34.01 -1.30 5.40
N ARG A 19 32.84 -1.81 5.03
CA ARG A 19 32.29 -1.86 3.67
C ARG A 19 31.73 -0.50 3.25
N ASP A 20 32.20 -0.01 2.11
CA ASP A 20 31.82 1.25 1.50
C ASP A 20 30.42 1.24 0.89
N HIS A 21 29.72 2.33 1.13
CA HIS A 21 28.48 2.73 0.48
C HIS A 21 28.75 3.20 -0.95
N ALA A 22 27.96 2.68 -1.89
CA ALA A 22 27.86 3.16 -3.25
C ALA A 22 27.25 4.58 -3.28
N SER A 23 28.06 5.58 -3.61
CA SER A 23 27.60 6.91 -4.02
C SER A 23 28.15 7.18 -5.42
N MET A 24 27.21 7.35 -6.35
CA MET A 24 27.43 7.54 -7.78
C MET A 24 28.27 8.79 -8.04
N ALA A 25 29.40 8.59 -8.72
CA ALA A 25 30.32 9.62 -9.15
C ALA A 25 29.74 10.42 -10.33
N ILE A 26 29.50 11.71 -10.09
CA ILE A 26 29.39 12.73 -11.13
C ILE A 26 30.78 12.83 -11.79
N GLN A 27 30.87 12.37 -13.04
CA GLN A 27 32.08 12.44 -13.85
C GLN A 27 32.41 13.91 -14.17
N ARG A 28 33.21 14.54 -13.31
CA ARG A 28 33.93 15.78 -13.65
C ARG A 28 34.94 15.48 -14.75
N TRP A 29 34.67 16.02 -15.93
CA TRP A 29 35.63 16.17 -17.02
C TRP A 29 36.89 16.87 -16.50
N ARG A 30 37.97 16.11 -16.28
CA ARG A 30 39.32 16.64 -16.06
C ARG A 30 39.85 17.15 -17.39
N SER A 31 39.91 18.47 -17.52
CA SER A 31 40.74 19.17 -18.49
C SER A 31 42.18 18.66 -18.39
N ARG A 32 42.72 18.13 -19.49
CA ARG A 32 44.15 17.81 -19.61
C ARG A 32 44.92 19.12 -19.59
N SER A 33 45.45 19.46 -18.43
CA SER A 33 46.48 20.48 -18.25
C SER A 33 47.76 20.03 -18.97
N LEU A 34 48.13 20.79 -20.00
CA LEU A 34 49.42 20.73 -20.66
C LEU A 34 50.50 21.19 -19.66
N ALA A 35 51.35 20.28 -19.23
CA ALA A 35 52.55 20.61 -18.46
C ALA A 35 53.62 21.20 -19.40
N PRO A 36 54.28 22.31 -19.03
CA PRO A 36 55.44 22.82 -19.77
C PRO A 36 56.68 21.99 -19.41
N ARG A 37 57.26 21.30 -20.40
CA ARG A 37 58.60 20.72 -20.28
C ARG A 37 59.62 21.82 -20.55
N HIS A 38 60.27 22.31 -19.50
CA HIS A 38 61.51 23.08 -19.63
C HIS A 38 62.62 22.11 -19.99
N CYS A 39 63.09 22.20 -21.23
CA CYS A 39 64.31 21.54 -21.69
C CYS A 39 65.38 22.64 -21.80
N GLU A 40 66.24 22.71 -20.80
CA GLU A 40 67.45 23.54 -20.82
C GLU A 40 68.45 22.86 -21.76
N SER A 41 68.64 23.43 -22.96
CA SER A 41 69.71 23.02 -23.88
C SER A 41 70.54 24.23 -24.25
N ARG A 42 71.79 24.19 -23.79
CA ARG A 42 72.89 25.09 -24.16
C ARG A 42 72.99 25.20 -25.69
N LEU A 43 73.09 26.43 -26.18
CA LEU A 43 73.31 26.75 -27.58
C LEU A 43 74.73 26.34 -28.00
N ALA A 44 74.84 25.40 -28.94
CA ALA A 44 76.01 25.23 -29.78
C ALA A 44 75.68 25.76 -31.19
N PRO A 45 76.57 26.52 -31.85
CA PRO A 45 76.31 27.02 -33.20
C PRO A 45 76.58 25.93 -34.25
N GLY A 46 75.56 25.57 -35.02
CA GLY A 46 75.68 24.63 -36.14
C GLY A 46 74.44 23.78 -36.38
N SER A 47 73.29 24.40 -36.66
CA SER A 47 72.05 23.68 -37.01
C SER A 47 71.86 23.57 -38.53
N PRO A 48 71.49 22.39 -39.06
CA PRO A 48 70.89 22.27 -40.38
C PRO A 48 69.46 22.85 -40.37
N THR A 49 69.07 23.47 -41.48
CA THR A 49 67.75 24.07 -41.69
C THR A 49 66.63 23.04 -41.63
N CYS A 50 65.81 23.09 -40.58
CA CYS A 50 64.53 22.39 -40.53
C CYS A 50 63.52 23.11 -41.42
N THR A 51 63.20 22.54 -42.58
CA THR A 51 62.06 22.96 -43.41
C THR A 51 60.74 22.59 -42.73
N HIS A 52 59.98 23.58 -42.29
CA HIS A 52 58.62 23.41 -41.77
C HIS A 52 57.64 23.04 -42.91
N HIS A 53 57.22 21.78 -42.97
CA HIS A 53 56.05 21.39 -43.76
C HIS A 53 54.76 21.82 -43.04
N HIS A 54 54.09 22.86 -43.53
CA HIS A 54 52.74 23.21 -43.11
C HIS A 54 51.75 22.14 -43.63
N ARG A 55 51.42 21.16 -42.79
CA ARG A 55 50.29 20.26 -43.03
C ARG A 55 49.00 21.06 -42.80
N ARG A 56 48.31 21.45 -43.87
CA ARG A 56 46.97 22.05 -43.77
C ARG A 56 46.07 21.04 -43.06
N ARG A 57 45.55 21.41 -41.87
CA ARG A 57 44.51 20.63 -41.20
C ARG A 57 43.22 20.83 -41.98
N GLU A 58 42.84 19.83 -42.76
CA GLU A 58 41.52 19.80 -43.40
C GLU A 58 40.47 19.63 -42.28
N GLY A 59 39.65 20.65 -42.07
CA GLY A 59 38.51 20.57 -41.16
C GLY A 59 37.50 19.53 -41.66
N PRO A 60 36.74 18.89 -40.77
CA PRO A 60 35.73 17.92 -41.17
C PRO A 60 34.79 18.55 -42.20
N SER A 61 34.61 17.87 -43.34
CA SER A 61 33.82 18.41 -44.45
C SER A 61 32.41 18.75 -43.97
N MET A 62 31.88 19.88 -44.45
CA MET A 62 30.58 20.45 -44.07
C MET A 62 29.41 19.44 -44.15
N ARG A 63 29.59 18.38 -44.95
CA ARG A 63 28.67 17.23 -45.08
C ARG A 63 28.59 16.36 -43.81
N TYR A 64 29.69 16.13 -43.10
CA TYR A 64 29.68 15.36 -41.84
C TYR A 64 28.98 16.12 -40.71
N LEU A 65 29.12 17.45 -40.68
CA LEU A 65 28.43 18.27 -39.69
C LEU A 65 26.91 18.22 -39.87
N GLY A 66 26.43 18.22 -41.11
CA GLY A 66 25.00 18.07 -41.43
C GLY A 66 24.42 16.72 -41.01
N VAL A 67 25.14 15.61 -41.24
CA VAL A 67 24.70 14.27 -40.83
C VAL A 67 24.67 14.12 -39.32
N VAL A 68 25.68 14.61 -38.60
CA VAL A 68 25.73 14.53 -37.14
C VAL A 68 24.62 15.37 -36.50
N LEU A 69 24.36 16.58 -37.02
CA LEU A 69 23.23 17.40 -36.58
C LEU A 69 21.89 16.74 -36.88
N GLY A 70 21.72 16.14 -38.05
CA GLY A 70 20.49 15.42 -38.43
C GLY A 70 20.21 14.21 -37.53
N VAL A 71 21.23 13.40 -37.23
CA VAL A 71 21.11 12.26 -36.32
C VAL A 71 20.82 12.73 -34.89
N PHE A 72 21.46 13.82 -34.44
CA PHE A 72 21.21 14.39 -33.11
C PHE A 72 19.78 14.91 -32.96
N VAL A 73 19.25 15.62 -33.97
CA VAL A 73 17.86 16.10 -33.98
C VAL A 73 16.87 14.93 -34.00
N LEU A 74 17.14 13.87 -34.77
CA LEU A 74 16.31 12.66 -34.78
C LEU A 74 16.32 11.94 -33.42
N PHE A 75 17.47 11.87 -32.75
CA PHE A 75 17.59 11.27 -31.42
C PHE A 75 16.84 12.07 -30.35
N VAL A 76 16.88 13.41 -30.42
CA VAL A 76 16.11 14.29 -29.53
C VAL A 76 14.60 14.15 -29.78
N ALA A 77 14.17 14.06 -31.04
CA ALA A 77 12.77 13.86 -31.39
C ALA A 77 12.22 12.50 -30.88
N LEU A 78 13.02 11.44 -30.93
CA LEU A 78 12.66 10.13 -30.37
C LEU A 78 12.61 10.13 -28.84
N ALA A 79 13.43 10.94 -28.17
CA ALA A 79 13.40 11.05 -26.70
C ALA A 79 12.20 11.84 -26.18
N ALA A 80 11.62 12.74 -26.99
CA ALA A 80 10.50 13.60 -26.60
C ALA A 80 9.15 12.86 -26.48
N THR A 81 8.99 11.68 -27.09
CA THR A 81 7.75 10.88 -27.00
C THR A 81 7.68 10.00 -25.74
N ALA A 82 8.77 9.89 -24.98
CA ALA A 82 8.83 9.05 -23.79
C ALA A 82 8.30 9.73 -22.51
N SER A 83 7.94 11.01 -22.58
CA SER A 83 7.51 11.82 -21.43
C SER A 83 6.02 12.22 -21.47
N ALA A 84 5.19 11.47 -22.18
CA ALA A 84 3.75 11.61 -22.03
C ALA A 84 3.34 11.08 -20.64
N GLU A 85 2.92 11.97 -19.74
CA GLU A 85 2.23 11.57 -18.52
C GLU A 85 1.05 10.67 -18.91
N PRO A 86 0.80 9.54 -18.22
CA PRO A 86 -0.35 8.71 -18.50
C PRO A 86 -1.60 9.57 -18.46
N GLN A 87 -2.23 9.77 -19.61
CA GLN A 87 -3.49 10.49 -19.71
C GLN A 87 -4.50 9.68 -18.90
N ALA A 88 -4.93 10.23 -17.77
CA ALA A 88 -5.84 9.57 -16.87
C ALA A 88 -7.19 9.32 -17.56
N ASP A 89 -7.72 8.10 -17.39
CA ASP A 89 -8.90 7.61 -18.10
C ASP A 89 -10.02 7.25 -17.10
N PRO A 90 -11.10 8.05 -17.01
CA PRO A 90 -12.19 7.77 -16.09
C PRO A 90 -13.00 6.50 -16.44
N VAL A 91 -13.00 6.04 -17.70
CA VAL A 91 -13.65 4.79 -18.10
C VAL A 91 -12.85 3.60 -17.58
N LYS A 92 -11.54 3.62 -17.76
CA LYS A 92 -10.63 2.64 -17.14
C LYS A 92 -10.72 2.70 -15.62
N GLY A 93 -10.75 3.91 -15.05
CA GLY A 93 -10.90 4.15 -13.63
C GLY A 93 -12.15 3.52 -13.03
N LYS A 94 -13.29 3.65 -13.71
CA LYS A 94 -14.54 2.97 -13.32
C LYS A 94 -14.38 1.46 -13.31
N ALA A 95 -13.87 0.88 -14.39
CA ALA A 95 -13.69 -0.56 -14.49
C ALA A 95 -12.73 -1.11 -13.42
N THR A 96 -11.68 -0.35 -13.09
CA THR A 96 -10.76 -0.68 -11.99
C THR A 96 -11.47 -0.58 -10.64
N TRP A 97 -12.22 0.50 -10.39
CA TRP A 97 -12.95 0.70 -9.13
C TRP A 97 -13.91 -0.45 -8.83
N GLU A 98 -14.71 -0.84 -9.82
CA GLU A 98 -15.71 -1.92 -9.72
C GLU A 98 -15.08 -3.29 -9.40
N LYS A 99 -13.86 -3.54 -9.90
CA LYS A 99 -13.11 -4.78 -9.66
C LYS A 99 -12.25 -4.72 -8.39
N SER A 100 -12.03 -3.52 -7.85
CA SER A 100 -11.16 -3.31 -6.70
C SER A 100 -11.85 -3.64 -5.37
N LEU A 101 -11.04 -3.85 -4.34
CA LEU A 101 -11.54 -3.95 -2.97
C LEU A 101 -12.01 -2.59 -2.40
N CYS A 102 -11.66 -1.47 -3.05
CA CYS A 102 -12.01 -0.13 -2.59
C CYS A 102 -13.53 0.05 -2.54
N ALA A 103 -14.25 -0.42 -3.57
CA ALA A 103 -15.70 -0.33 -3.67
C ALA A 103 -16.42 -1.08 -2.53
N ARG A 104 -15.81 -2.13 -1.96
CA ARG A 104 -16.42 -2.89 -0.84
C ARG A 104 -16.58 -2.05 0.42
N CYS A 105 -15.64 -1.13 0.66
CA CYS A 105 -15.66 -0.23 1.80
C CYS A 105 -16.27 1.14 1.45
N HIS A 106 -15.94 1.68 0.28
CA HIS A 106 -16.30 3.03 -0.13
C HIS A 106 -17.60 3.11 -0.94
N GLY A 107 -18.24 1.99 -1.28
CA GLY A 107 -19.47 1.97 -2.07
C GLY A 107 -19.20 1.77 -3.57
N ALA A 108 -20.23 1.35 -4.30
CA ALA A 108 -20.10 1.01 -5.72
C ALA A 108 -19.76 2.23 -6.57
N GLN A 109 -20.26 3.40 -6.18
CA GLN A 109 -20.03 4.70 -6.80
C GLN A 109 -19.18 5.60 -5.90
N GLY A 110 -18.48 5.05 -4.90
CA GLY A 110 -17.75 5.88 -3.94
C GLY A 110 -18.67 6.72 -3.05
N GLU A 111 -19.94 6.36 -2.90
CA GLU A 111 -20.95 7.07 -2.10
C GLU A 111 -20.70 6.98 -0.59
N GLY A 112 -19.81 6.09 -0.18
CA GLY A 112 -19.54 5.73 1.20
C GLY A 112 -20.46 4.59 1.65
N LYS A 113 -19.86 3.52 2.18
CA LYS A 113 -20.60 2.36 2.73
C LYS A 113 -20.17 2.06 4.15
N PHE A 114 -18.94 1.58 4.31
CA PHE A 114 -18.28 1.34 5.60
C PHE A 114 -17.14 2.34 5.88
N ALA A 115 -16.65 2.96 4.81
CA ALA A 115 -15.66 4.03 4.80
C ALA A 115 -16.21 5.25 4.07
N GLY A 116 -15.67 6.43 4.37
CA GLY A 116 -16.20 7.71 3.86
C GLY A 116 -16.15 7.86 2.35
N PRO A 117 -17.03 8.69 1.77
CA PRO A 117 -17.25 8.80 0.32
C PRO A 117 -16.00 9.25 -0.42
N ARG A 118 -15.84 8.72 -1.64
CA ARG A 118 -14.86 9.13 -2.66
C ARG A 118 -15.50 9.79 -3.87
N ALA A 119 -16.82 9.70 -4.07
CA ALA A 119 -17.51 10.42 -5.14
C ALA A 119 -17.30 11.93 -5.02
N GLY A 120 -16.90 12.57 -6.12
CA GLY A 120 -16.61 14.01 -6.18
C GLY A 120 -15.34 14.42 -5.42
N ASP A 121 -14.37 13.51 -5.22
CA ASP A 121 -13.10 13.84 -4.53
C ASP A 121 -12.29 14.88 -5.33
N THR A 122 -11.80 15.91 -4.64
CA THR A 122 -11.05 17.03 -5.25
C THR A 122 -9.54 16.95 -4.99
N ARG A 123 -9.06 15.87 -4.38
CA ARG A 123 -7.64 15.64 -4.11
C ARG A 123 -6.80 15.52 -5.38
N THR A 124 -5.50 15.73 -5.23
CA THR A 124 -4.52 15.45 -6.28
C THR A 124 -4.20 13.96 -6.37
N ALA A 125 -3.69 13.50 -7.51
CA ALA A 125 -3.24 12.12 -7.68
C ALA A 125 -2.22 11.71 -6.60
N ALA A 126 -1.25 12.58 -6.30
CA ALA A 126 -0.25 12.34 -5.26
C ALA A 126 -0.88 12.16 -3.87
N GLN A 127 -1.91 12.95 -3.51
CA GLN A 127 -2.64 12.80 -2.25
C GLN A 127 -3.41 11.48 -2.19
N TRP A 128 -4.02 11.07 -3.30
CA TRP A 128 -4.75 9.81 -3.41
C TRP A 128 -3.83 8.60 -3.32
N ILE A 129 -2.71 8.62 -4.05
CA ILE A 129 -1.66 7.61 -3.96
C ILE A 129 -1.13 7.53 -2.52
N THR A 130 -0.80 8.66 -1.91
CA THR A 130 -0.36 8.71 -0.51
C THR A 130 -1.38 8.07 0.44
N GLN A 131 -2.68 8.33 0.24
CA GLN A 131 -3.72 7.72 1.06
C GLN A 131 -3.83 6.20 0.85
N VAL A 132 -3.55 5.68 -0.34
CA VAL A 132 -3.57 4.23 -0.64
C VAL A 132 -2.31 3.52 -0.14
N ARG A 133 -1.14 4.17 -0.25
CA ARG A 133 0.16 3.60 0.17
C ARG A 133 0.39 3.73 1.67
N THR A 134 0.05 4.88 2.23
CA THR A 134 0.24 5.25 3.64
C THR A 134 -1.06 5.76 4.25
N PRO A 135 -2.05 4.87 4.41
CA PRO A 135 -3.38 5.24 4.86
C PRO A 135 -3.40 5.69 6.33
N ARG A 136 -4.43 6.50 6.64
CA ARG A 136 -4.81 6.84 8.02
C ARG A 136 -5.93 5.92 8.52
N ALA A 137 -6.06 5.82 9.84
CA ALA A 137 -7.11 5.07 10.51
C ALA A 137 -7.19 3.60 10.05
N ASN A 138 -8.40 3.06 9.89
CA ASN A 138 -8.64 1.65 9.60
C ASN A 138 -8.53 1.29 8.10
N MET A 139 -8.17 2.23 7.23
CA MET A 139 -7.99 1.94 5.81
C MET A 139 -6.71 1.11 5.63
N PRO A 140 -6.77 -0.07 5.00
CA PRO A 140 -5.58 -0.88 4.77
C PRO A 140 -4.65 -0.26 3.72
N SER A 141 -3.37 -0.60 3.80
CA SER A 141 -2.39 -0.21 2.78
C SER A 141 -2.39 -1.19 1.61
N PHE A 142 -2.13 -0.66 0.41
CA PHE A 142 -1.99 -1.46 -0.80
C PHE A 142 -0.63 -1.20 -1.45
N THR A 143 0.07 -2.27 -1.79
CA THR A 143 1.38 -2.23 -2.45
C THR A 143 1.25 -1.97 -3.96
N ALA A 144 2.34 -1.53 -4.60
CA ALA A 144 2.35 -1.27 -6.04
C ALA A 144 2.05 -2.54 -6.87
N GLN A 145 2.33 -3.72 -6.30
CA GLN A 145 2.01 -5.02 -6.90
C GLN A 145 0.51 -5.34 -6.85
N GLN A 146 -0.21 -4.83 -5.85
CA GLN A 146 -1.66 -5.04 -5.73
C GLN A 146 -2.46 -4.09 -6.61
N ILE A 147 -1.99 -2.85 -6.74
CA ILE A 147 -2.62 -1.82 -7.58
C ILE A 147 -1.57 -0.79 -7.97
N SER A 148 -1.51 -0.40 -9.25
CA SER A 148 -0.51 0.56 -9.74
C SER A 148 -0.91 2.01 -9.44
N ASP A 149 0.06 2.93 -9.42
CA ASP A 149 -0.23 4.37 -9.24
C ASP A 149 -1.05 4.94 -10.41
N ALA A 150 -0.87 4.40 -11.62
CA ALA A 150 -1.68 4.76 -12.79
C ALA A 150 -3.15 4.36 -12.59
N ASP A 151 -3.41 3.13 -12.12
CA ASP A 151 -4.77 2.67 -11.85
C ASP A 151 -5.43 3.46 -10.70
N ILE A 152 -4.65 3.87 -9.69
CA ILE A 152 -5.13 4.79 -8.63
C ILE A 152 -5.52 6.14 -9.23
N THR A 153 -4.72 6.67 -10.14
CA THR A 153 -4.98 7.96 -10.81
C THR A 153 -6.21 7.89 -11.70
N ASP A 154 -6.38 6.82 -12.48
CA ASP A 154 -7.57 6.59 -13.30
C ASP A 154 -8.83 6.53 -12.44
N MET A 155 -8.79 5.82 -11.31
CA MET A 155 -9.90 5.76 -10.36
C MET A 155 -10.22 7.12 -9.74
N LEU A 156 -9.22 7.97 -9.45
CA LEU A 156 -9.46 9.33 -8.94
C LEU A 156 -10.24 10.14 -9.97
N ASP A 157 -9.88 10.02 -11.24
CA ASP A 157 -10.54 10.75 -12.31
C ASP A 157 -11.97 10.27 -12.53
N TYR A 158 -12.21 8.96 -12.43
CA TYR A 158 -13.59 8.44 -12.33
C TYR A 158 -14.34 9.06 -11.15
N MET A 159 -13.76 9.08 -9.95
CA MET A 159 -14.40 9.66 -8.77
C MET A 159 -14.73 11.15 -8.93
N LYS A 160 -13.89 11.94 -9.61
CA LYS A 160 -14.16 13.35 -9.93
C LYS A 160 -15.36 13.55 -10.86
N THR A 161 -15.73 12.55 -11.66
CA THR A 161 -16.92 12.62 -12.52
C THR A 161 -18.23 12.48 -11.74
N LEU A 162 -18.18 11.96 -10.51
CA LEU A 162 -19.35 11.65 -9.71
C LEU A 162 -19.77 12.85 -8.85
N PRO A 163 -21.08 13.00 -8.55
CA PRO A 163 -21.55 14.04 -7.64
C PRO A 163 -20.91 13.92 -6.25
N ALA A 164 -20.46 15.04 -5.69
CA ALA A 164 -19.94 15.07 -4.33
C ALA A 164 -21.03 14.71 -3.32
N VAL A 165 -20.69 13.85 -2.37
CA VAL A 165 -21.58 13.43 -1.28
C VAL A 165 -21.49 14.41 -0.12
N THR A 166 -22.60 15.02 0.26
CA THR A 166 -22.67 16.07 1.30
C THR A 166 -22.93 15.53 2.71
N GLY A 167 -23.12 14.22 2.87
CA GLY A 167 -23.32 13.58 4.17
C GLY A 167 -22.98 12.10 4.15
N PHE A 168 -22.23 11.64 5.14
CA PHE A 168 -21.95 10.23 5.34
C PHE A 168 -21.84 9.91 6.82
N THR A 169 -22.66 8.96 7.27
CA THR A 169 -22.55 8.38 8.60
C THR A 169 -22.23 6.90 8.43
N PRO A 170 -21.07 6.43 8.93
CA PRO A 170 -20.77 5.01 8.90
C PRO A 170 -21.86 4.21 9.64
N PRO A 171 -22.18 2.99 9.20
CA PRO A 171 -23.09 2.11 9.92
C PRO A 171 -22.66 1.97 11.38
N ALA A 172 -23.64 1.93 12.29
CA ALA A 172 -23.40 1.66 13.70
C ALA A 172 -23.08 0.18 13.91
N SER A 173 -22.25 -0.11 14.92
CA SER A 173 -21.93 -1.49 15.28
C SER A 173 -23.17 -2.25 15.69
N THR A 174 -23.31 -3.48 15.20
CA THR A 174 -24.36 -4.42 15.64
C THR A 174 -24.00 -5.13 16.93
N ALA A 175 -22.81 -4.89 17.49
CA ALA A 175 -22.41 -5.43 18.79
C ALA A 175 -23.25 -4.83 19.93
N LYS A 176 -23.79 -5.69 20.79
CA LYS A 176 -24.62 -5.37 21.95
C LYS A 176 -23.78 -5.42 23.24
N ALA A 177 -24.31 -4.84 24.32
CA ALA A 177 -23.72 -5.01 25.64
C ALA A 177 -23.64 -6.50 26.01
N GLY A 178 -22.47 -6.96 26.44
CA GLY A 178 -22.18 -8.37 26.73
C GLY A 178 -21.64 -9.18 25.54
N ASP A 179 -21.62 -8.63 24.32
CA ASP A 179 -20.91 -9.27 23.22
C ASP A 179 -19.39 -9.29 23.47
N PRO A 180 -18.66 -10.31 22.97
CA PRO A 180 -17.21 -10.36 23.07
C PRO A 180 -16.55 -9.13 22.42
N PRO A 181 -15.49 -8.55 23.02
CA PRO A 181 -14.80 -7.38 22.48
C PRO A 181 -14.36 -7.55 21.01
N GLY A 182 -13.95 -8.76 20.63
CA GLY A 182 -13.58 -9.09 19.25
C GLY A 182 -14.68 -8.85 18.21
N LYS A 183 -15.95 -9.03 18.58
CA LYS A 183 -17.09 -8.77 17.69
C LYS A 183 -17.20 -7.27 17.37
N ALA A 184 -17.07 -6.43 18.39
CA ALA A 184 -17.06 -4.98 18.21
C ALA A 184 -15.86 -4.53 17.38
N LEU A 185 -14.67 -5.12 17.61
CA LEU A 185 -13.46 -4.81 16.85
C LEU A 185 -13.60 -5.15 15.36
N ILE A 186 -14.14 -6.33 15.02
CA ILE A 186 -14.39 -6.73 13.62
C ILE A 186 -15.25 -5.69 12.88
N PHE A 187 -16.23 -5.10 13.58
CA PHE A 187 -17.05 -4.04 13.04
C PHE A 187 -16.28 -2.71 12.94
N GLN A 188 -15.63 -2.28 14.02
CA GLN A 188 -14.95 -0.99 14.11
C GLN A 188 -13.78 -0.88 13.12
N LYS A 189 -13.02 -1.97 12.95
CA LYS A 189 -11.90 -2.09 12.01
C LYS A 189 -12.35 -2.38 10.57
N ARG A 190 -13.67 -2.43 10.33
CA ARG A 190 -14.31 -2.62 9.01
C ARG A 190 -13.99 -3.95 8.34
N CYS A 191 -13.58 -4.97 9.10
CA CYS A 191 -13.38 -6.32 8.58
C CYS A 191 -14.67 -6.84 7.89
N ILE A 192 -15.84 -6.50 8.46
CA ILE A 192 -17.16 -6.86 7.92
C ILE A 192 -17.42 -6.42 6.48
N ALA A 193 -16.68 -5.43 5.95
CA ALA A 193 -16.87 -4.97 4.59
C ALA A 193 -16.56 -6.07 3.56
N CYS A 194 -15.58 -6.91 3.87
CA CYS A 194 -15.25 -8.09 3.08
C CYS A 194 -15.78 -9.38 3.70
N HIS A 195 -15.83 -9.40 5.03
CA HIS A 195 -16.10 -10.58 5.81
C HIS A 195 -17.61 -10.76 6.14
N GLY A 196 -18.44 -9.73 6.03
CA GLY A 196 -19.81 -9.77 6.54
C GLY A 196 -19.86 -9.72 8.08
N GLU A 197 -21.05 -9.52 8.64
CA GLU A 197 -21.25 -9.34 10.09
C GLU A 197 -20.86 -10.59 10.91
N ASN A 198 -21.00 -11.76 10.31
CA ASN A 198 -20.58 -13.03 10.90
C ASN A 198 -19.18 -13.48 10.44
N GLY A 199 -18.61 -12.84 9.40
CA GLY A 199 -17.31 -13.19 8.83
C GLY A 199 -17.29 -14.46 7.94
N PRO A 200 -16.46 -14.60 6.88
CA PRO A 200 -15.91 -15.87 6.41
C PRO A 200 -14.79 -16.35 7.34
N VAL A 201 -14.78 -15.93 8.60
CA VAL A 201 -14.12 -16.71 9.66
C VAL A 201 -14.79 -18.08 9.84
N ALA A 202 -15.91 -18.30 9.16
CA ALA A 202 -16.40 -19.62 8.76
C ALA A 202 -15.31 -20.54 8.17
N ASN A 203 -14.22 -20.03 7.55
CA ASN A 203 -13.13 -20.92 7.11
C ASN A 203 -12.39 -21.59 8.28
N PHE A 204 -12.27 -20.95 9.46
CA PHE A 204 -11.76 -21.61 10.66
C PHE A 204 -12.74 -22.66 11.18
N ALA A 205 -14.04 -22.36 11.15
CA ALA A 205 -15.08 -23.33 11.50
C ALA A 205 -15.10 -24.52 10.52
N SER A 206 -14.88 -24.29 9.22
CA SER A 206 -14.79 -25.34 8.20
C SER A 206 -13.57 -26.25 8.35
N THR A 207 -12.49 -25.73 8.95
CA THR A 207 -11.27 -26.48 9.23
C THR A 207 -11.24 -27.07 10.65
N ASN A 208 -12.30 -26.84 11.44
CA ASN A 208 -12.42 -27.19 12.86
C ASN A 208 -11.18 -26.83 13.70
N ARG A 209 -10.44 -25.80 13.27
CA ARG A 209 -9.21 -25.35 13.92
C ARG A 209 -9.52 -24.04 14.63
N VAL A 210 -9.36 -24.05 15.94
CA VAL A 210 -9.42 -22.83 16.75
C VAL A 210 -8.20 -21.96 16.43
N PRO A 211 -8.38 -20.73 15.89
CA PRO A 211 -7.27 -19.84 15.62
C PRO A 211 -6.66 -19.31 16.92
N THR A 212 -5.33 -19.21 16.95
CA THR A 212 -4.59 -18.52 18.01
C THR A 212 -4.40 -17.03 17.67
N THR A 213 -4.02 -16.21 18.65
CA THR A 213 -3.59 -14.82 18.41
C THR A 213 -2.48 -14.74 17.36
N ALA A 214 -1.52 -15.66 17.40
CA ALA A 214 -0.43 -15.73 16.43
C ALA A 214 -0.94 -16.03 15.01
N ASP A 215 -1.95 -16.89 14.86
CA ASP A 215 -2.57 -17.18 13.56
C ASP A 215 -3.27 -15.92 12.99
N VAL A 216 -4.00 -15.19 13.83
CA VAL A 216 -4.67 -13.93 13.44
C VAL A 216 -3.64 -12.88 13.05
N LEU A 217 -2.59 -12.68 13.85
CA LEU A 217 -1.51 -11.73 13.54
C LEU A 217 -0.80 -12.10 12.24
N LYS A 218 -0.49 -13.37 12.03
CA LYS A 218 0.12 -13.84 10.78
C LYS A 218 -0.74 -13.49 9.57
N GLN A 219 -2.05 -13.73 9.65
CA GLN A 219 -2.96 -13.40 8.56
C GLN A 219 -3.12 -11.88 8.34
N LEU A 220 -3.10 -11.07 9.41
CA LEU A 220 -3.20 -9.61 9.30
C LEU A 220 -1.93 -8.94 8.75
N ARG A 221 -0.75 -9.47 9.12
CA ARG A 221 0.56 -8.91 8.73
C ARG A 221 1.07 -9.46 7.40
N ALA A 222 0.79 -10.73 7.11
CA ALA A 222 1.21 -11.42 5.90
C ALA A 222 0.01 -12.21 5.30
N PRO A 223 -1.02 -11.51 4.82
CA PRO A 223 -2.24 -12.12 4.31
C PRO A 223 -1.97 -12.96 3.06
N LYS A 224 -2.75 -14.04 2.91
CA LYS A 224 -2.87 -14.78 1.65
C LYS A 224 -4.00 -14.21 0.78
N SER A 225 -3.87 -14.38 -0.54
CA SER A 225 -4.86 -13.96 -1.54
C SER A 225 -5.12 -12.45 -1.49
N ASN A 226 -6.37 -12.03 -1.70
CA ASN A 226 -6.73 -10.61 -1.80
C ASN A 226 -7.03 -9.95 -0.44
N MET A 227 -6.62 -10.53 0.68
CA MET A 227 -6.83 -9.86 1.97
C MET A 227 -5.79 -8.74 2.15
N PRO A 228 -6.21 -7.51 2.53
CA PRO A 228 -5.29 -6.41 2.72
C PRO A 228 -4.38 -6.59 3.95
N VAL A 229 -3.26 -5.87 3.96
CA VAL A 229 -2.34 -5.80 5.09
C VAL A 229 -2.83 -4.80 6.13
N PHE A 230 -2.73 -5.18 7.41
CA PHE A 230 -2.96 -4.30 8.55
C PHE A 230 -1.67 -4.19 9.35
N SER A 231 -1.36 -3.02 9.90
CA SER A 231 -0.19 -2.78 10.77
C SER A 231 -0.53 -2.86 12.27
N ASP A 232 0.49 -2.90 13.14
CA ASP A 232 0.31 -2.89 14.61
C ASP A 232 -0.44 -1.66 15.11
N LYS A 233 -0.33 -0.55 14.37
CA LYS A 233 -1.10 0.68 14.66
C LYS A 233 -2.58 0.55 14.34
N GLN A 234 -2.95 -0.34 13.43
CA GLN A 234 -4.34 -0.54 13.00
C GLN A 234 -5.03 -1.61 13.82
N VAL A 235 -4.32 -2.70 14.12
CA VAL A 235 -4.79 -3.78 14.99
C VAL A 235 -3.62 -4.16 15.87
N SER A 236 -3.65 -3.81 17.15
CA SER A 236 -2.65 -4.19 18.14
C SER A 236 -2.70 -5.69 18.45
N GLU A 237 -1.66 -6.21 19.11
CA GLU A 237 -1.63 -7.61 19.57
C GLU A 237 -2.80 -7.93 20.52
N THR A 238 -3.15 -7.00 21.42
CA THR A 238 -4.32 -7.14 22.30
C THR A 238 -5.64 -7.21 21.53
N GLU A 239 -5.81 -6.34 20.52
CA GLU A 239 -7.00 -6.39 19.67
C GLU A 239 -7.04 -7.68 18.83
N ALA A 240 -5.89 -8.16 18.35
CA ALA A 240 -5.80 -9.42 17.63
C ALA A 240 -6.14 -10.62 18.52
N ALA A 241 -5.77 -10.59 19.80
CA ALA A 241 -6.15 -11.61 20.77
C ALA A 241 -7.67 -11.62 21.01
N GLN A 242 -8.27 -10.45 21.21
CA GLN A 242 -9.72 -10.32 21.35
C GLN A 242 -10.48 -10.81 20.11
N ILE A 243 -9.94 -10.54 18.92
CA ILE A 243 -10.47 -11.10 17.67
C ILE A 243 -10.34 -12.63 17.72
N ALA A 244 -9.17 -13.19 18.00
CA ALA A 244 -8.95 -14.64 18.07
C ALA A 244 -9.92 -15.34 19.04
N ASP A 245 -10.17 -14.76 20.22
CA ASP A 245 -11.13 -15.27 21.19
C ASP A 245 -12.55 -15.31 20.63
N PHE A 246 -12.97 -14.24 19.94
CA PHE A 246 -14.28 -14.23 19.27
C PHE A 246 -14.37 -15.28 18.16
N LEU A 247 -13.29 -15.50 17.40
CA LEU A 247 -13.25 -16.55 16.38
C LEU A 247 -13.30 -17.95 16.99
N ALA A 248 -12.63 -18.17 18.12
CA ALA A 248 -12.66 -19.43 18.85
C ALA A 248 -14.08 -19.80 19.30
N MET A 249 -14.89 -18.80 19.68
CA MET A 249 -16.31 -19.02 20.03
C MET A 249 -17.13 -19.49 18.82
N GLN A 250 -16.85 -19.00 17.61
CA GLN A 250 -17.54 -19.42 16.40
C GLN A 250 -17.20 -20.85 15.97
N VAL A 251 -15.97 -21.33 16.23
CA VAL A 251 -15.58 -22.71 15.95
C VAL A 251 -16.22 -23.68 16.94
N LYS A 252 -16.38 -23.27 18.20
CA LYS A 252 -16.97 -24.09 19.27
C LYS A 252 -18.50 -24.12 19.25
N ALA A 253 -19.15 -23.12 18.65
CA ALA A 253 -20.60 -23.11 18.45
C ALA A 253 -20.97 -23.91 17.18
N PRO A 254 -21.93 -24.86 17.24
CA PRO A 254 -22.33 -25.60 16.04
C PRO A 254 -22.93 -24.64 15.01
N LEU A 255 -22.31 -24.55 13.84
CA LEU A 255 -22.92 -23.87 12.69
C LEU A 255 -24.24 -24.59 12.33
N PRO A 256 -25.34 -23.88 12.05
CA PRO A 256 -26.46 -24.49 11.35
C PRO A 256 -25.93 -24.98 10.01
N LYS A 257 -26.06 -26.28 9.74
CA LYS A 257 -25.60 -26.86 8.48
C LYS A 257 -26.35 -26.17 7.35
N SER A 258 -25.61 -25.67 6.36
CA SER A 258 -26.20 -25.07 5.16
C SER A 258 -27.13 -26.09 4.51
N GLY A 259 -28.44 -25.92 4.68
CA GLY A 259 -29.48 -26.82 4.15
C GLY A 259 -30.43 -27.42 5.17
N GLU A 260 -30.21 -27.27 6.48
CA GLU A 260 -31.24 -27.66 7.46
C GLU A 260 -32.29 -26.53 7.59
N PRO A 261 -33.59 -26.80 7.35
CA PRO A 261 -34.61 -25.80 7.61
C PRO A 261 -34.58 -25.45 9.10
N VAL A 262 -34.60 -24.15 9.40
CA VAL A 262 -34.74 -23.65 10.77
C VAL A 262 -36.00 -24.29 11.36
N SER A 263 -35.83 -25.25 12.26
CA SER A 263 -36.94 -25.98 12.86
C SER A 263 -37.97 -25.00 13.42
N LEU A 264 -39.20 -25.04 12.87
CA LEU A 264 -40.36 -24.26 13.34
C LEU A 264 -40.65 -24.42 14.85
N GLY A 265 -40.00 -25.37 15.54
CA GLY A 265 -40.07 -25.54 16.98
C GLY A 265 -39.59 -24.32 17.79
N LEU A 266 -38.70 -23.48 17.25
CA LEU A 266 -38.28 -22.25 17.94
C LEU A 266 -39.30 -21.10 17.79
N ILE A 267 -40.20 -21.17 16.81
CA ILE A 267 -41.28 -20.18 16.62
C ILE A 267 -42.47 -20.49 17.53
N ALA A 268 -42.70 -21.77 17.86
CA ALA A 268 -43.78 -22.18 18.77
C ALA A 268 -43.57 -21.73 20.24
N ALA A 269 -42.33 -21.57 20.70
CA ALA A 269 -42.04 -21.15 22.07
C ALA A 269 -42.34 -19.65 22.32
N VAL A 270 -42.36 -18.82 21.27
CA VAL A 270 -42.76 -17.41 21.39
C VAL A 270 -44.26 -17.22 21.16
N GLY A 271 -44.90 -18.08 20.36
CA GLY A 271 -46.36 -18.07 20.14
C GLY A 271 -47.18 -18.56 21.35
N ALA A 272 -46.63 -19.44 22.19
CA ALA A 272 -47.34 -19.97 23.35
C ALA A 272 -47.38 -19.00 24.56
N LEU A 273 -46.60 -17.92 24.56
CA LEU A 273 -46.58 -16.94 25.64
C LEU A 273 -47.54 -15.75 25.44
N LEU A 274 -48.19 -15.62 24.28
CA LEU A 274 -49.11 -14.52 23.96
C LEU A 274 -50.59 -14.92 23.85
N LEU A 275 -50.94 -16.19 24.12
CA LEU A 275 -52.33 -16.67 24.15
C LEU A 275 -52.82 -17.07 25.55
N GLY A 276 -52.03 -16.80 26.60
CA GLY A 276 -52.35 -17.20 27.98
C GLY A 276 -53.11 -16.17 28.84
N SER A 277 -53.39 -14.96 28.34
CA SER A 277 -53.94 -13.85 29.15
C SER A 277 -55.28 -13.31 28.66
N GLY A 278 -56.09 -14.13 27.98
CA GLY A 278 -57.37 -13.68 27.42
C GLY A 278 -58.49 -14.70 27.49
N PHE A 279 -58.85 -15.23 28.67
CA PHE A 279 -60.22 -15.76 28.89
C PHE A 279 -60.54 -15.90 30.39
N ALA A 280 -61.03 -14.82 30.99
CA ALA A 280 -61.71 -14.87 32.29
C ALA A 280 -62.91 -13.91 32.29
N ILE A 281 -63.94 -14.24 31.50
CA ILE A 281 -65.30 -13.72 31.72
C ILE A 281 -66.07 -14.83 32.43
N ARG A 282 -66.07 -14.81 33.76
CA ARG A 282 -67.01 -15.60 34.55
C ARG A 282 -68.19 -14.71 34.91
N LYS A 283 -69.34 -15.02 34.30
CA LYS A 283 -70.65 -14.53 34.68
C LYS A 283 -70.86 -14.71 36.19
N LEU A 284 -71.31 -13.66 36.87
CA LEU A 284 -72.07 -13.77 38.11
C LEU A 284 -73.30 -12.87 37.96
N THR A 285 -74.45 -13.53 37.92
CA THR A 285 -75.73 -13.07 38.46
C THR A 285 -75.58 -12.58 39.88
#